data_AF-A0A6P2FFC4-F1
#
_entry.id   AF-A0A6P2FFC4-F1
#
_cell.length_a   1.000
_cell.length_b   1.000
_cell.length_c   1.000
_cell.angle_alpha   90.00
_cell.angle_beta   90.00
_cell.angle_gamma   90.00
#
_symmetry.space_group_name_H-M   'P 1'
#
loop_
_entity.id
_entity.type
_entity.pdbx_description
1 polymer ?
#
loop_
_entity_poly.entity_id
_entity_poly.type
_entity_poly.pdbx_seq_one_letter_code
_entity_poly.pdbx_strand_id
1 'polypeptide(L)'
;MKSWSTVLRGVAFAGMAWGVQAAELELEGSRLLVSGMLDGSAIQRFTEELGSGKVRTVVFENSLGGTAEAAGEYARAIRDSGVNTEVKGQCQAACAYAFLAGKGHRFGRGFQVHGLLIPLPARPRPEELASRWRGEQAQKTLAEFTTPPAAPETGGKSRERWQPGQGVLFTSTPTLFGRVYNSYYCDGTQGHDTSRCELLSDADPYKLGVLTPY
;
A
#
# COMPACT_ATOMS: atom_id res chain seq x y z
N MET A 1 68.62 5.21 -0.13
CA MET A 1 68.04 6.51 0.31
C MET A 1 66.79 6.77 -0.50
N LYS A 2 65.65 7.06 0.17
CA LYS A 2 64.31 7.50 -0.33
C LYS A 2 63.60 6.51 -1.29
N SER A 3 62.63 5.69 -0.89
CA SER A 3 61.30 5.95 -0.29
C SER A 3 60.44 6.92 -1.08
N TRP A 4 59.39 6.42 -1.72
CA TRP A 4 58.03 6.98 -1.61
C TRP A 4 56.96 5.94 -1.96
N SER A 5 56.21 5.56 -0.92
CA SER A 5 54.97 4.81 -0.96
C SER A 5 53.86 5.64 -1.62
N THR A 6 53.08 5.03 -2.51
CA THR A 6 51.72 5.51 -2.81
C THR A 6 50.78 4.35 -2.52
N VAL A 7 50.19 4.39 -1.33
CA VAL A 7 49.10 3.49 -0.92
C VAL A 7 47.82 4.07 -1.49
N LEU A 8 47.32 3.46 -2.57
CA LEU A 8 45.95 3.68 -3.04
C LEU A 8 45.00 2.95 -2.09
N ARG A 9 44.49 3.69 -1.09
CA ARG A 9 43.29 3.29 -0.33
C ARG A 9 42.08 3.41 -1.25
N GLY A 10 41.70 2.30 -1.87
CA GLY A 10 40.38 2.17 -2.49
C GLY A 10 39.32 2.24 -1.40
N VAL A 11 38.55 3.33 -1.37
CA VAL A 11 37.31 3.41 -0.60
C VAL A 11 36.30 2.54 -1.32
N ALA A 12 36.01 1.36 -0.75
CA ALA A 12 34.88 0.56 -1.18
C ALA A 12 33.59 1.29 -0.74
N PHE A 13 32.95 1.99 -1.67
CA PHE A 13 31.55 2.36 -1.54
C PHE A 13 30.74 1.06 -1.52
N ALA A 14 30.40 0.59 -0.31
CA ALA A 14 29.35 -0.41 -0.15
C ALA A 14 28.04 0.24 -0.60
N GLY A 15 27.65 -0.01 -1.84
CA GLY A 15 26.33 0.32 -2.32
C GLY A 15 25.33 -0.42 -1.44
N MET A 16 24.59 0.32 -0.62
CA MET A 16 23.35 -0.19 -0.03
C MET A 16 22.40 -0.44 -1.19
N ALA A 17 22.40 -1.67 -1.69
CA ALA A 17 21.30 -2.17 -2.46
C ALA A 17 20.09 -2.06 -1.53
N TRP A 18 19.19 -1.11 -1.80
CA TRP A 18 17.82 -1.19 -1.32
C TRP A 18 17.18 -2.39 -2.02
N GLY A 19 17.55 -3.59 -1.57
CA GLY A 19 16.78 -4.78 -1.83
C GLY A 19 15.40 -4.49 -1.28
N VAL A 20 14.39 -4.72 -2.10
CA VAL A 20 13.02 -4.70 -1.63
C VAL A 20 12.91 -5.84 -0.61
N GLN A 21 12.90 -5.48 0.66
CA GLN A 21 12.83 -6.44 1.76
C GLN A 21 11.45 -7.08 1.75
N ALA A 22 11.39 -8.38 2.04
CA ALA A 22 10.15 -9.08 2.36
C ALA A 22 9.46 -8.41 3.57
N ALA A 23 8.20 -8.77 3.82
CA ALA A 23 7.44 -8.18 4.91
C ALA A 23 8.10 -8.47 6.28
N GLU A 24 8.41 -7.42 7.02
CA GLU A 24 8.90 -7.50 8.40
C GLU A 24 7.77 -7.19 9.38
N LEU A 25 7.73 -7.91 10.49
CA LEU A 25 6.67 -7.85 11.51
C LEU A 25 7.26 -7.53 12.88
N GLU A 26 6.76 -6.47 13.50
CA GLU A 26 7.17 -6.04 14.85
C GLU A 26 5.94 -5.74 15.72
N LEU A 27 5.87 -6.35 16.91
CA LEU A 27 4.77 -6.13 17.84
C LEU A 27 5.13 -5.04 18.87
N GLU A 28 4.48 -3.90 18.76
CA GLU A 28 4.58 -2.77 19.69
C GLU A 28 3.31 -2.69 20.57
N GLY A 29 3.32 -3.42 21.69
CA GLY A 29 2.17 -3.47 22.61
C GLY A 29 0.95 -4.10 21.93
N SER A 30 -0.03 -3.29 21.54
CA SER A 30 -1.23 -3.74 20.82
C SER A 30 -1.22 -3.41 19.32
N ARG A 31 -0.08 -2.95 18.81
CA ARG A 31 0.11 -2.54 17.41
C ARG A 31 1.06 -3.49 16.73
N LEU A 32 0.65 -4.07 15.61
CA LEU A 32 1.53 -4.90 14.77
C LEU A 32 2.02 -4.03 13.62
N LEU A 33 3.29 -3.65 13.65
CA LEU A 33 3.95 -2.92 12.58
C LEU A 33 4.32 -3.88 11.46
N VAL A 34 4.02 -3.47 10.23
CA VAL A 34 4.26 -4.22 9.00
C VAL A 34 4.97 -3.30 8.03
N SER A 35 6.23 -3.61 7.73
CA SER A 35 7.05 -2.87 6.75
C SER A 35 7.51 -3.81 5.65
N GLY A 36 8.07 -3.26 4.57
CA GLY A 36 8.52 -4.06 3.43
C GLY A 36 7.39 -4.52 2.51
N MET A 37 7.72 -5.42 1.57
CA MET A 37 6.81 -5.89 0.54
C MET A 37 5.93 -7.03 1.05
N LEU A 38 4.62 -6.93 0.81
CA LEU A 38 3.69 -8.03 1.06
C LEU A 38 3.76 -9.05 -0.08
N ASP A 39 4.75 -9.94 -0.01
CA ASP A 39 4.99 -11.01 -0.99
C ASP A 39 4.39 -12.37 -0.60
N GLY A 40 3.72 -12.42 0.56
CA GLY A 40 3.11 -13.63 1.12
C GLY A 40 4.03 -14.44 2.04
N SER A 41 5.35 -14.21 2.04
CA SER A 41 6.29 -15.00 2.84
C SER A 41 6.05 -14.89 4.36
N ALA A 42 5.58 -13.73 4.84
CA ALA A 42 5.29 -13.49 6.25
C ALA A 42 3.84 -13.78 6.68
N ILE A 43 2.97 -14.30 5.78
CA ILE A 43 1.53 -14.41 6.04
C ILE A 43 1.20 -15.32 7.23
N GLN A 44 1.95 -16.41 7.39
CA GLN A 44 1.74 -17.34 8.51
C GLN A 44 1.99 -16.64 9.84
N ARG A 45 3.17 -16.02 10.01
CA ARG A 45 3.52 -15.27 11.22
C ARG A 45 2.56 -14.12 11.47
N PHE A 46 2.15 -13.41 10.41
CA PHE A 46 1.16 -12.34 10.51
C PHE A 46 -0.17 -12.86 11.09
N THR A 47 -0.65 -13.99 10.58
CA THR A 47 -1.90 -14.62 11.05
C THR A 47 -1.78 -15.11 12.49
N GLU A 48 -0.63 -15.65 12.89
CA GLU A 48 -0.36 -16.06 14.28
C GLU A 48 -0.39 -14.87 15.25
N GLU A 49 0.24 -13.75 14.89
CA GLU A 49 0.22 -12.52 15.70
C GLU A 49 -1.20 -11.96 15.87
N LEU A 50 -2.00 -11.95 14.80
CA LEU A 50 -3.42 -11.55 14.86
C LEU A 50 -4.26 -12.53 15.70
N GLY A 51 -4.04 -13.83 15.52
CA GLY A 51 -4.72 -14.90 16.24
C GLY A 51 -4.43 -14.91 17.75
N SER A 52 -3.34 -14.27 18.19
CA SER A 52 -3.02 -14.09 19.61
C SER A 52 -4.04 -13.24 20.36
N GLY A 53 -4.86 -12.45 19.66
CA GLY A 53 -5.85 -11.53 20.24
C GLY A 53 -5.26 -10.27 20.90
N LYS A 54 -3.93 -10.12 20.90
CA LYS A 54 -3.23 -8.96 21.48
C LYS A 54 -3.28 -7.73 20.57
N VAL A 55 -3.31 -7.96 19.26
CA VAL A 55 -3.28 -6.90 18.25
C VAL A 55 -4.64 -6.22 18.15
N ARG A 56 -4.64 -4.88 18.19
CA ARG A 56 -5.81 -4.02 17.98
C ARG A 56 -5.72 -3.19 16.71
N THR A 57 -4.49 -2.92 16.26
CA THR A 57 -4.21 -2.16 15.05
C THR A 57 -3.04 -2.76 14.29
N VAL A 58 -3.21 -3.03 13.01
CA VAL A 58 -2.11 -3.30 12.07
C VAL A 58 -1.65 -1.97 11.49
N VAL A 59 -0.35 -1.70 11.55
CA VAL A 59 0.25 -0.45 11.13
C VAL A 59 1.17 -0.74 9.95
N PHE A 60 0.76 -0.36 8.75
CA PHE A 60 1.60 -0.46 7.57
C PHE A 60 2.55 0.73 7.52
N GLU A 61 3.85 0.47 7.59
CA GLU A 61 4.90 1.49 7.57
C GLU A 61 5.78 1.33 6.34
N ASN A 62 5.67 2.29 5.40
CA ASN A 62 6.43 2.28 4.16
C ASN A 62 6.38 0.91 3.43
N SER A 63 5.19 0.30 3.41
CA SER A 63 4.97 -1.00 2.77
C SER A 63 4.60 -0.79 1.30
N LEU A 64 5.55 -1.12 0.44
CA LEU A 64 5.50 -0.84 -0.99
C LEU A 64 5.40 -2.15 -1.78
N GLY A 65 4.38 -2.26 -2.64
CA GLY A 65 4.28 -3.35 -3.60
C GLY A 65 3.57 -4.58 -3.05
N GLY A 66 3.95 -5.74 -3.58
CA GLY A 66 3.30 -7.03 -3.34
C GLY A 66 2.37 -7.47 -4.48
N THR A 67 1.88 -8.70 -4.39
CA THR A 67 0.99 -9.30 -5.39
C THR A 67 -0.48 -9.15 -5.00
N ALA A 68 -1.38 -9.32 -5.97
CA ALA A 68 -2.83 -9.29 -5.70
C ALA A 68 -3.24 -10.47 -4.78
N GLU A 69 -2.58 -11.61 -4.93
CA GLU A 69 -2.80 -12.81 -4.12
C GLU A 69 -2.42 -12.55 -2.66
N ALA A 70 -1.21 -12.04 -2.41
CA ALA A 70 -0.76 -11.68 -1.07
C ALA A 70 -1.70 -10.63 -0.45
N ALA A 71 -2.09 -9.61 -1.23
CA ALA A 71 -3.06 -8.62 -0.78
C ALA A 71 -4.35 -9.27 -0.26
N GLY A 72 -4.86 -10.29 -0.97
CA GLY A 72 -6.06 -11.02 -0.60
C GLY A 72 -5.92 -11.82 0.69
N GLU A 73 -4.76 -12.45 0.89
CA GLU A 73 -4.46 -13.23 2.09
C GLU A 73 -4.35 -12.34 3.34
N TYR A 74 -3.56 -11.27 3.28
CA TYR A 74 -3.45 -10.30 4.38
C TYR A 74 -4.80 -9.65 4.69
N ALA A 75 -5.55 -9.25 3.65
CA ALA A 75 -6.87 -8.66 3.80
C ALA A 75 -7.85 -9.62 4.49
N ARG A 76 -7.80 -10.92 4.17
CA ARG A 76 -8.64 -11.94 4.84
C ARG A 76 -8.30 -12.04 6.32
N ALA A 77 -7.02 -12.20 6.67
CA ALA A 77 -6.59 -12.31 8.05
C ALA A 77 -6.97 -11.07 8.90
N ILE A 78 -6.88 -9.87 8.31
CA ILE A 78 -7.30 -8.62 8.98
C ILE A 78 -8.80 -8.59 9.24
N ARG A 79 -9.64 -8.99 8.27
CA ARG A 79 -11.10 -9.06 8.46
C ARG A 79 -11.48 -10.07 9.53
N ASP A 80 -10.91 -11.27 9.45
CA ASP A 80 -11.21 -12.37 10.36
C ASP A 80 -10.85 -12.00 11.82
N SER A 81 -9.81 -11.21 12.02
CA SER A 81 -9.40 -10.71 13.35
C SER A 81 -10.17 -9.46 13.80
N GLY A 82 -10.80 -8.71 12.89
CA GLY A 82 -11.57 -7.51 13.21
C GLY A 82 -10.74 -6.33 13.75
N VAL A 83 -9.44 -6.29 13.44
CA VAL A 83 -8.52 -5.23 13.87
C VAL A 83 -8.69 -3.95 13.04
N ASN A 84 -8.21 -2.83 13.57
CA ASN A 84 -8.08 -1.59 12.80
C ASN A 84 -6.82 -1.62 11.93
N THR A 85 -6.74 -0.75 10.94
CA THR A 85 -5.56 -0.54 10.10
C THR A 85 -5.13 0.92 10.11
N GLU A 86 -3.82 1.14 10.06
CA GLU A 86 -3.20 2.45 10.03
C GLU A 86 -2.07 2.49 9.01
N VAL A 87 -1.92 3.60 8.28
CA VAL A 87 -0.78 3.82 7.37
C VAL A 87 0.16 4.88 7.94
N LYS A 88 1.45 4.54 8.04
CA LYS A 88 2.56 5.46 8.29
C LYS A 88 3.47 5.52 7.05
N GLY A 89 3.88 6.72 6.64
CA GLY A 89 4.54 6.92 5.36
C GLY A 89 3.71 6.42 4.16
N GLN A 90 4.28 5.53 3.35
CA GLN A 90 3.68 5.06 2.09
C GLN A 90 3.09 3.65 2.20
N CYS A 91 1.94 3.43 1.57
CA CYS A 91 1.27 2.13 1.46
C CYS A 91 0.79 1.96 0.03
N GLN A 92 1.39 1.04 -0.73
CA GLN A 92 1.12 0.91 -2.16
C GLN A 92 0.81 -0.54 -2.52
N ALA A 93 -0.03 -0.72 -3.54
CA ALA A 93 -0.35 -2.02 -4.10
C ALA A 93 -1.00 -2.99 -3.11
N ALA A 94 -0.33 -4.09 -2.74
CA ALA A 94 -0.93 -5.10 -1.86
C ALA A 94 -1.22 -4.53 -0.47
N CYS A 95 -0.33 -3.66 0.03
CA CYS A 95 -0.55 -2.93 1.28
C CYS A 95 -1.89 -2.19 1.29
N ALA A 96 -2.25 -1.55 0.18
CA ALA A 96 -3.43 -0.71 0.14
C ALA A 96 -4.73 -1.52 0.28
N TYR A 97 -4.79 -2.72 -0.30
CA TYR A 97 -5.93 -3.62 -0.12
C TYR A 97 -5.95 -4.30 1.25
N ALA A 98 -4.78 -4.63 1.83
CA ALA A 98 -4.70 -5.11 3.20
C ALA A 98 -5.15 -4.02 4.20
N PHE A 99 -4.79 -2.76 3.96
CA PHE A 99 -5.24 -1.61 4.73
C PHE A 99 -6.77 -1.45 4.70
N LEU A 100 -7.40 -1.53 3.53
CA LEU A 100 -8.85 -1.40 3.39
C LEU A 100 -9.65 -2.50 4.10
N ALA A 101 -9.00 -3.60 4.49
CA ALA A 101 -9.65 -4.71 5.17
C ALA A 101 -9.92 -4.46 6.67
N GLY A 102 -9.32 -3.41 7.25
CA GLY A 102 -9.49 -3.09 8.66
C GLY A 102 -10.93 -2.72 9.00
N LYS A 103 -11.36 -3.04 10.23
CA LYS A 103 -12.68 -2.60 10.75
C LYS A 103 -12.82 -1.07 10.73
N GLY A 104 -11.72 -0.39 11.00
CA GLY A 104 -11.56 1.04 10.81
C GLY A 104 -10.16 1.33 10.30
N HIS A 105 -10.06 2.24 9.33
CA HIS A 105 -8.85 2.49 8.56
C HIS A 105 -8.52 3.99 8.59
N ARG A 106 -7.28 4.33 8.96
CA ARG A 106 -6.84 5.72 9.18
C ARG A 106 -5.42 5.98 8.68
N PHE A 107 -5.10 7.22 8.38
CA PHE A 107 -3.69 7.64 8.32
C PHE A 107 -3.11 7.84 9.72
N GLY A 108 -1.81 7.60 9.84
CA GLY A 108 -1.04 7.82 11.04
C GLY A 108 -1.04 9.30 11.47
N ARG A 109 -0.54 9.52 12.68
CA ARG A 109 -0.37 10.86 13.25
C ARG A 109 1.07 11.35 13.07
N GLY A 110 1.28 12.65 13.28
CA GLY A 110 2.60 13.30 13.23
C GLY A 110 2.79 14.20 12.01
N PHE A 111 4.03 14.64 11.78
CA PHE A 111 4.38 15.62 10.75
C PHE A 111 4.83 15.01 9.41
N GLN A 112 4.71 13.70 9.27
CA GLN A 112 4.99 13.00 8.02
C GLN A 112 3.81 13.10 7.04
N VAL A 113 4.11 13.11 5.74
CA VAL A 113 3.11 12.92 4.68
C VAL A 113 2.80 11.43 4.57
N HIS A 114 1.52 11.11 4.45
CA HIS A 114 1.08 9.74 4.20
C HIS A 114 0.57 9.59 2.77
N GLY A 115 0.81 8.43 2.16
CA GLY A 115 0.32 8.08 0.84
C GLY A 115 -0.25 6.67 0.82
N LEU A 116 -1.42 6.51 0.21
CA LEU A 116 -2.08 5.23 -0.03
C LEU A 116 -2.42 5.12 -1.52
N LEU A 117 -1.71 4.29 -2.27
CA LEU A 117 -1.98 4.05 -3.70
C LEU A 117 -2.73 2.72 -3.85
N ILE A 118 -4.02 2.79 -4.18
CA ILE A 118 -4.86 1.63 -4.42
C ILE A 118 -4.88 1.33 -5.92
N PRO A 119 -4.31 0.20 -6.38
CA PRO A 119 -4.32 -0.15 -7.79
C PRO A 119 -5.74 -0.34 -8.33
N LEU A 120 -5.97 0.07 -9.57
CA LEU A 120 -7.22 -0.17 -10.29
C LEU A 120 -6.93 -0.78 -11.67
N PRO A 121 -7.72 -1.77 -12.13
CA PRO A 121 -7.49 -2.41 -13.42
C PRO A 121 -7.71 -1.43 -14.59
N ALA A 122 -8.56 -0.43 -14.39
CA ALA A 122 -8.82 0.65 -15.34
C ALA A 122 -9.14 1.95 -14.59
N ARG A 123 -9.11 3.07 -15.33
CA ARG A 123 -9.49 4.38 -14.79
C ARG A 123 -10.96 4.35 -14.36
N PRO A 124 -11.27 4.65 -13.08
CA PRO A 124 -12.64 4.69 -12.61
C PRO A 124 -13.33 5.96 -13.12
N ARG A 125 -14.64 5.85 -13.38
CA ARG A 125 -15.47 7.05 -13.55
C ARG A 125 -15.74 7.70 -12.18
N PRO A 126 -15.91 9.03 -12.09
CA PRO A 126 -16.13 9.71 -10.81
C PRO A 126 -17.28 9.12 -9.97
N GLU A 127 -18.37 8.71 -10.62
CA GLU A 127 -19.52 8.10 -9.97
C GLU A 127 -19.21 6.73 -9.34
N GLU A 128 -18.22 6.00 -9.85
CA GLU A 128 -17.83 4.69 -9.34
C GLU A 128 -16.96 4.79 -8.09
N LEU A 129 -16.19 5.88 -7.96
CA LEU A 129 -15.28 6.10 -6.84
C LEU A 129 -16.01 6.11 -5.49
N ALA A 130 -17.22 6.68 -5.44
CA ALA A 130 -17.96 6.93 -4.20
C ALA A 130 -18.24 5.67 -3.36
N SER A 131 -18.38 4.51 -4.00
CA SER A 131 -18.71 3.25 -3.33
C SER A 131 -17.62 2.18 -3.42
N ARG A 132 -16.56 2.38 -4.22
CA ARG A 132 -15.63 1.31 -4.62
C ARG A 132 -14.86 0.69 -3.46
N TRP A 133 -14.61 1.42 -2.38
CA TRP A 133 -13.83 0.93 -1.24
C TRP A 133 -14.61 0.74 0.05
N ARG A 134 -15.92 1.00 0.04
CA ARG A 134 -16.77 0.79 1.21
C ARG A 134 -17.03 -0.71 1.37
N GLY A 135 -16.77 -1.28 2.55
CA GLY A 135 -17.13 -2.65 2.87
C GLY A 135 -16.59 -3.69 1.88
N GLU A 136 -17.46 -4.56 1.37
CA GLU A 136 -17.10 -5.69 0.49
C GLU A 136 -16.62 -5.25 -0.91
N GLN A 137 -16.85 -3.99 -1.31
CA GLN A 137 -16.53 -3.49 -2.65
C GLN A 137 -15.01 -3.43 -2.90
N ALA A 138 -14.20 -3.20 -1.85
CA ALA A 138 -12.75 -3.29 -1.95
C ALA A 138 -12.30 -4.72 -2.32
N GLN A 139 -12.96 -5.74 -1.77
CA GLN A 139 -12.66 -7.14 -2.07
C GLN A 139 -13.09 -7.50 -3.50
N LYS A 140 -14.24 -6.99 -3.96
CA LYS A 140 -14.68 -7.16 -5.34
C LYS A 140 -13.67 -6.57 -6.32
N THR A 141 -13.19 -5.36 -6.03
CA THR A 141 -12.17 -4.70 -6.85
C THR A 141 -10.85 -5.50 -6.84
N LEU A 142 -10.44 -6.03 -5.69
CA LEU A 142 -9.26 -6.90 -5.62
C LEU A 142 -9.43 -8.18 -6.44
N ALA A 143 -10.62 -8.78 -6.41
CA ALA A 143 -10.93 -10.00 -7.16
C ALA A 143 -10.90 -9.79 -8.68
N GLU A 144 -11.07 -8.56 -9.18
CA GLU A 144 -10.92 -8.24 -10.61
C GLU A 144 -9.49 -8.48 -11.12
N PHE A 145 -8.48 -8.49 -10.24
CA PHE A 145 -7.10 -8.79 -10.64
C PHE A 145 -6.84 -10.30 -10.75
N THR A 146 -7.45 -11.10 -9.88
CA THR A 146 -7.19 -12.54 -9.76
C THR A 146 -8.17 -13.40 -10.56
N THR A 147 -9.34 -12.90 -10.93
CA THR A 147 -10.37 -13.65 -11.68
C THR A 147 -10.07 -13.64 -13.18
N PRO A 148 -9.84 -14.77 -13.87
CA PRO A 148 -9.61 -14.79 -15.32
C PRO A 148 -10.72 -14.08 -16.09
N PRO A 149 -10.43 -13.32 -17.16
CA PRO A 149 -11.49 -12.69 -17.97
C PRO A 149 -12.42 -13.75 -18.55
N ALA A 150 -13.73 -13.45 -18.59
CA ALA A 150 -14.78 -14.39 -19.02
C ALA A 150 -14.72 -14.78 -20.51
N ALA A 151 -13.88 -14.09 -21.31
CA ALA A 151 -13.56 -14.46 -22.68
C ALA A 151 -12.07 -14.21 -22.95
N PRO A 152 -11.38 -15.09 -23.70
CA PRO A 152 -10.04 -14.80 -24.17
C PRO A 152 -10.13 -13.64 -25.16
N GLU A 153 -9.50 -12.51 -24.85
CA GLU A 153 -9.31 -11.46 -25.83
C GLU A 153 -8.51 -12.04 -27.01
N THR A 154 -9.14 -12.07 -28.18
CA THR A 154 -8.52 -12.58 -29.41
C THR A 154 -7.24 -11.81 -29.72
N GLY A 155 -6.08 -12.46 -29.53
CA GLY A 155 -4.82 -12.09 -30.19
C GLY A 155 -3.86 -11.16 -29.44
N GLY A 156 -4.07 -10.86 -28.16
CA GLY A 156 -3.12 -10.07 -27.35
C GLY A 156 -2.39 -10.91 -26.30
N LYS A 157 -1.10 -10.65 -26.05
CA LYS A 157 -0.46 -11.11 -24.80
C LYS A 157 -1.33 -10.61 -23.64
N SER A 158 -1.79 -11.50 -22.77
CA SER A 158 -2.57 -11.12 -21.57
C SER A 158 -1.76 -10.10 -20.78
N ARG A 159 -2.10 -8.81 -20.90
CA ARG A 159 -1.46 -7.75 -20.13
C ARG A 159 -1.79 -8.01 -18.67
N GLU A 160 -0.76 -8.08 -17.83
CA GLU A 160 -0.94 -8.25 -16.40
C GLU A 160 -1.82 -7.10 -15.87
N ARG A 161 -3.01 -7.45 -15.36
CA ARG A 161 -3.99 -6.47 -14.88
C ARG A 161 -3.52 -5.77 -13.62
N TRP A 162 -2.71 -6.46 -12.81
CA TRP A 162 -2.09 -5.87 -11.62
C TRP A 162 -0.97 -4.93 -12.04
N GLN A 163 -1.26 -3.63 -11.97
CA GLN A 163 -0.30 -2.56 -12.26
C GLN A 163 -0.14 -1.71 -11.00
N PRO A 164 0.87 -1.97 -10.16
CA PRO A 164 1.06 -1.29 -8.86
C PRO A 164 1.05 0.24 -8.91
N GLY A 165 1.52 0.82 -10.02
CA GLY A 165 1.57 2.27 -10.23
C GLY A 165 0.30 2.89 -10.82
N GLN A 166 -0.67 2.08 -11.27
CA GLN A 166 -1.91 2.54 -11.90
C GLN A 166 -3.06 2.42 -10.91
N GLY A 167 -3.66 3.55 -10.52
CA GLY A 167 -4.71 3.55 -9.52
C GLY A 167 -5.05 4.92 -8.96
N VAL A 168 -5.65 4.94 -7.76
CA VAL A 168 -5.96 6.18 -7.05
C VAL A 168 -5.05 6.32 -5.84
N LEU A 169 -4.31 7.42 -5.80
CA LEU A 169 -3.46 7.83 -4.71
C LEU A 169 -4.22 8.77 -3.78
N PHE A 170 -4.29 8.41 -2.51
CA PHE A 170 -4.78 9.25 -1.42
C PHE A 170 -3.60 9.77 -0.61
N THR A 171 -3.50 11.08 -0.43
CA THR A 171 -2.45 11.69 0.39
C THR A 171 -3.02 12.39 1.61
N SER A 172 -2.22 12.43 2.67
CA SER A 172 -2.53 13.19 3.88
C SER A 172 -1.32 14.02 4.29
N THR A 173 -1.40 15.33 4.03
CA THR A 173 -0.32 16.27 4.25
C THR A 173 -0.59 17.10 5.51
N PRO A 174 0.34 17.13 6.49
CA PRO A 174 0.20 17.98 7.66
C PRO A 174 0.40 19.46 7.28
N THR A 175 -0.39 20.32 7.90
CA THR A 175 -0.33 21.78 7.80
C THR A 175 -0.42 22.40 9.21
N LEU A 176 -0.22 23.72 9.31
CA LEU A 176 -0.41 24.44 10.58
C LEU A 176 -1.84 24.40 11.12
N PHE A 177 -2.83 24.09 10.26
CA PHE A 177 -4.26 24.11 10.60
C PHE A 177 -4.91 22.71 10.63
N GLY A 178 -4.09 21.66 10.67
CA GLY A 178 -4.56 20.27 10.61
C GLY A 178 -4.02 19.57 9.38
N ARG A 179 -4.77 18.63 8.82
CA ARG A 179 -4.33 17.84 7.66
C ARG A 179 -5.17 18.16 6.44
N VAL A 180 -4.51 18.28 5.31
CA VAL A 180 -5.15 18.37 4.00
C VAL A 180 -5.09 17.01 3.34
N TYR A 181 -6.22 16.58 2.80
CA TYR A 181 -6.35 15.32 2.07
C TYR A 181 -6.55 15.64 0.60
N ASN A 182 -5.77 14.98 -0.25
CA ASN A 182 -5.92 15.09 -1.69
C ASN A 182 -5.98 13.68 -2.29
N SER A 183 -6.62 13.59 -3.45
CA SER A 183 -6.75 12.34 -4.19
C SER A 183 -6.36 12.55 -5.64
N TYR A 184 -5.59 11.62 -6.17
CA TYR A 184 -5.03 11.71 -7.50
C TYR A 184 -5.24 10.39 -8.24
N TYR A 185 -5.45 10.47 -9.55
CA TYR A 185 -5.39 9.31 -10.43
C TYR A 185 -4.00 9.21 -11.06
N CYS A 186 -3.37 8.04 -10.91
CA CYS A 186 -2.10 7.70 -11.54
C CYS A 186 -2.38 6.66 -12.63
N ASP A 187 -1.91 6.92 -13.86
CA ASP A 187 -2.08 5.98 -14.98
C ASP A 187 -0.94 4.95 -15.12
N GLY A 188 0.04 5.01 -14.21
CA GLY A 188 1.22 4.15 -14.18
C GLY A 188 2.41 4.66 -14.99
N THR A 189 2.24 5.68 -15.83
CA THR A 189 3.34 6.27 -16.63
C THR A 189 4.25 7.20 -15.82
N GLN A 190 3.83 7.54 -14.60
CA GLN A 190 4.54 8.47 -13.71
C GLN A 190 5.81 7.86 -13.09
N GLY A 191 5.92 6.53 -13.05
CA GLY A 191 6.97 5.83 -12.32
C GLY A 191 6.88 6.13 -10.82
N HIS A 192 7.98 6.54 -10.20
CA HIS A 192 8.02 6.89 -8.78
C HIS A 192 7.57 8.32 -8.47
N ASP A 193 7.41 9.17 -9.49
CA ASP A 193 7.05 10.57 -9.32
C ASP A 193 5.52 10.75 -9.28
N THR A 194 4.95 10.49 -8.11
CA THR A 194 3.50 10.62 -7.87
C THR A 194 2.97 12.06 -7.99
N SER A 195 3.85 13.08 -8.06
CA SER A 195 3.42 14.47 -8.28
C SER A 195 2.81 14.70 -9.67
N ARG A 196 3.07 13.78 -10.61
CA ARG A 196 2.55 13.81 -11.98
C ARG A 196 1.18 13.14 -12.13
N CYS A 197 0.59 12.66 -11.03
CA CYS A 197 -0.75 12.10 -11.05
C CYS A 197 -1.80 13.22 -11.16
N GLU A 198 -2.91 12.93 -11.82
CA GLU A 198 -3.98 13.89 -12.07
C GLU A 198 -4.82 14.10 -10.81
N LEU A 199 -5.03 15.35 -10.39
CA LEU A 199 -5.90 15.65 -9.25
C LEU A 199 -7.35 15.27 -9.54
N LEU A 200 -7.97 14.51 -8.64
CA LEU A 200 -9.39 14.17 -8.69
C LEU A 200 -10.18 15.16 -7.83
N SER A 201 -11.05 15.95 -8.47
CA SER A 201 -12.00 16.80 -7.76
C SER A 201 -13.04 15.96 -7.01
N ASP A 202 -13.50 16.45 -5.86
CA ASP A 202 -14.55 15.82 -5.04
C ASP A 202 -14.27 14.39 -4.52
N ALA A 203 -13.00 13.97 -4.56
CA ALA A 203 -12.57 12.64 -4.15
C ALA A 203 -12.10 12.59 -2.69
N ASP A 204 -12.89 13.10 -1.75
CA ASP A 204 -12.52 13.08 -0.32
C ASP A 204 -12.42 11.64 0.23
N PRO A 205 -11.29 11.23 0.85
CA PRO A 205 -11.09 9.84 1.28
C PRO A 205 -12.11 9.34 2.31
N TYR A 206 -12.68 10.21 3.15
CA TYR A 206 -13.74 9.81 4.07
C TYR A 206 -15.04 9.58 3.33
N LYS A 207 -15.39 10.46 2.38
CA LYS A 207 -16.56 10.27 1.51
C LYS A 207 -16.44 9.02 0.65
N LEU A 208 -15.24 8.66 0.19
CA LEU A 208 -15.04 7.47 -0.64
C LEU A 208 -14.93 6.17 0.17
N GLY A 209 -14.96 6.24 1.52
CA GLY A 209 -14.83 5.08 2.39
C GLY A 209 -13.42 4.51 2.45
N VAL A 210 -12.40 5.31 2.10
CA VAL A 210 -10.98 4.95 2.23
C VAL A 210 -10.45 5.28 3.62
N LEU A 211 -11.07 6.22 4.32
CA LEU A 211 -10.81 6.51 5.73
C LEU A 211 -12.11 6.43 6.53
N THR A 212 -12.02 5.89 7.74
CA THR A 212 -13.16 5.83 8.66
C THR A 212 -13.22 7.11 9.50
N PRO A 213 -14.37 7.81 9.55
CA PRO A 213 -14.56 8.92 10.49
C PRO A 213 -14.51 8.41 11.94
N TYR A 214 -14.06 9.27 12.86
CA TYR A 214 -13.98 8.98 14.29
C TYR A 214 -15.33 9.04 14.98
#